data_AF-A0A6G1LQL8-F1
#
_entry.id   AF-A0A6G1LQL8-F1
#
_cell.length_a   1.000
_cell.length_b   1.000
_cell.length_c   1.000
_cell.angle_alpha   90.00
_cell.angle_beta   90.00
_cell.angle_gamma   90.00
#
_symmetry.space_group_name_H-M   'P 1'
#
loop_
_entity.id
_entity.type
_entity.pdbx_description
1 polymer ?
#
loop_
_entity_poly.entity_id
_entity_poly.type
_entity_poly.pdbx_seq_one_letter_code
_entity_poly.pdbx_strand_id
1 'polypeptide(L)'
;MKQNQSYVSDFYYAIQVSISLLKPIGAWPLRQQATIQEIIIHGVSISIAIYYEILRTACPLIFTVTVFLRYLLLLSHRDEIKSCIDRIAEDWRNVTIAEDRQIMLANAKSGRFFGMISTAFMFGSGIPYTCMPLVLPPIITEDNVTIRSFPNPCELVFVNVSPVYEIAYVLVALACLTAYTVFCGICSLTAKFVTHICGQCEILMCIFEELIDGGNRNRGTVDQRISTAIIYHLRILNLSDKIHIYYYIYKDKRIIKYEYSLSMLYLLFASMLQISVYFIAFISITFNIYIFCYIGEQLCYMIEWYRLPENKARNLMFPIIMSSYPVELTAGKMVKLTMSSFSNILQTSMAYLNLLREVSSRDM
;
A
#
# COMPACT_ATOMS: atom_id res chain seq x y z
N MET A 1 -66.84 4.27 -36.36
CA MET A 1 -65.65 5.16 -36.33
C MET A 1 -64.82 4.90 -37.57
N LYS A 2 -64.40 5.94 -38.30
CA LYS A 2 -63.42 5.80 -39.40
C LYS A 2 -62.05 5.58 -38.76
N GLN A 3 -61.39 4.44 -39.02
CA GLN A 3 -60.02 4.18 -38.56
C GLN A 3 -59.02 4.74 -39.58
N ASN A 4 -57.84 5.16 -39.11
CA ASN A 4 -56.75 5.60 -39.96
C ASN A 4 -56.32 4.44 -40.87
N GLN A 5 -56.39 4.64 -42.19
CA GLN A 5 -56.01 3.62 -43.18
C GLN A 5 -54.48 3.45 -43.28
N SER A 6 -53.71 4.48 -42.88
CA SER A 6 -52.23 4.50 -42.92
C SER A 6 -51.60 4.19 -41.56
N TYR A 7 -52.37 3.69 -40.58
CA TYR A 7 -51.90 3.53 -39.20
C TYR A 7 -50.61 2.69 -39.07
N VAL A 8 -50.39 1.74 -39.98
CA VAL A 8 -49.19 0.89 -40.01
C VAL A 8 -47.95 1.68 -40.42
N SER A 9 -48.02 2.46 -41.51
CA SER A 9 -46.87 3.26 -41.97
C SER A 9 -46.53 4.37 -40.96
N ASP A 10 -47.56 4.99 -40.39
CA ASP A 10 -47.39 6.07 -39.39
C ASP A 10 -46.78 5.50 -38.10
N PHE A 11 -47.19 4.30 -37.70
CA PHE A 11 -46.58 3.58 -36.58
C PHE A 11 -45.11 3.27 -36.87
N TYR A 12 -44.79 2.58 -37.97
CA TYR A 12 -43.41 2.24 -38.32
C TYR A 12 -42.50 3.46 -38.48
N TYR A 13 -43.02 4.58 -39.01
CA TYR A 13 -42.31 5.85 -39.08
C TYR A 13 -42.00 6.40 -37.67
N ALA A 14 -42.98 6.36 -36.75
CA ALA A 14 -42.80 6.82 -35.37
C ALA A 14 -41.80 5.98 -34.56
N ILE A 15 -41.71 4.67 -34.79
CA ILE A 15 -40.81 3.76 -34.07
C ILE A 15 -39.55 3.37 -34.85
N GLN A 16 -39.30 3.96 -36.02
CA GLN A 16 -38.20 3.59 -36.92
C GLN A 16 -36.83 3.65 -36.22
N VAL A 17 -36.58 4.72 -35.46
CA VAL A 17 -35.34 4.90 -34.68
C VAL A 17 -35.22 3.83 -33.59
N SER A 18 -36.32 3.55 -32.88
CA SER A 18 -36.35 2.50 -31.84
C SER A 18 -36.10 1.10 -32.42
N ILE A 19 -36.64 0.80 -33.60
CA ILE A 19 -36.35 -0.45 -34.32
C ILE A 19 -34.86 -0.50 -34.69
N SER A 20 -34.33 0.56 -35.29
CA SER A 20 -32.92 0.59 -35.73
C SER A 20 -31.92 0.39 -34.58
N LEU A 21 -32.25 0.88 -33.37
CA LEU A 21 -31.40 0.74 -32.19
C LEU A 21 -31.58 -0.60 -31.47
N LEU A 22 -32.81 -1.08 -31.30
CA LEU A 22 -33.12 -2.25 -30.46
C LEU A 22 -33.04 -3.58 -31.21
N LYS A 23 -33.17 -3.57 -32.55
CA LYS A 23 -33.14 -4.77 -33.38
C LYS A 23 -31.76 -5.45 -33.41
N PRO A 24 -30.62 -4.74 -33.54
CA PRO A 24 -29.28 -5.35 -33.50
C PRO A 24 -28.94 -5.98 -32.14
N ILE A 25 -29.46 -5.41 -31.05
CA ILE A 25 -29.18 -5.86 -29.67
C ILE A 25 -30.17 -6.99 -29.24
N GLY A 26 -31.13 -7.34 -30.10
CA GLY A 26 -32.14 -8.36 -29.80
C GLY A 26 -33.18 -7.95 -28.76
N ALA A 27 -33.24 -6.67 -28.41
CA ALA A 27 -34.16 -6.12 -27.42
C ALA A 27 -35.51 -5.68 -28.04
N TRP A 28 -35.67 -5.75 -29.37
CA TRP A 28 -36.90 -5.37 -30.05
C TRP A 28 -38.01 -6.44 -29.87
N PRO A 29 -39.18 -6.10 -29.31
CA PRO A 29 -40.19 -7.09 -28.90
C PRO A 29 -41.01 -7.68 -30.05
N LEU A 30 -41.03 -7.06 -31.24
CA LEU A 30 -41.94 -7.43 -32.33
C LEU A 30 -41.19 -7.95 -33.57
N ARG A 31 -41.12 -9.29 -33.65
CA ARG A 31 -40.76 -10.16 -34.79
C ARG A 31 -39.30 -10.08 -35.31
N GLN A 32 -38.68 -11.27 -35.32
CA GLN A 32 -37.32 -11.67 -35.70
C GLN A 32 -36.31 -11.64 -34.54
N GLN A 33 -35.94 -12.84 -34.08
CA GLN A 33 -34.95 -13.10 -33.03
C GLN A 33 -33.59 -12.62 -33.51
N ALA A 34 -32.94 -11.71 -32.76
CA ALA A 34 -31.49 -11.62 -32.85
C ALA A 34 -30.91 -13.01 -32.57
N THR A 35 -29.85 -13.35 -33.28
CA THR A 35 -29.20 -14.65 -33.13
C THR A 35 -28.73 -14.75 -31.67
N ILE A 36 -28.89 -15.90 -31.01
CA ILE A 36 -28.41 -16.09 -29.62
C ILE A 36 -26.94 -15.63 -29.48
N GLN A 37 -26.15 -15.82 -30.55
CA GLN A 37 -24.78 -15.32 -30.68
C GLN A 37 -24.66 -13.79 -30.58
N GLU A 38 -25.52 -13.01 -31.23
CA GLU A 38 -25.48 -11.53 -31.21
C GLU A 38 -25.84 -10.98 -29.82
N ILE A 39 -26.83 -11.59 -29.16
CA ILE A 39 -27.21 -11.24 -27.78
C ILE A 39 -26.07 -11.56 -26.81
N ILE A 40 -25.42 -12.73 -26.97
CA ILE A 40 -24.25 -13.10 -26.18
C ILE A 40 -23.09 -12.14 -26.45
N ILE A 41 -22.78 -11.81 -27.70
CA ILE A 41 -21.69 -10.89 -28.06
C ILE A 41 -21.93 -9.49 -27.47
N HIS A 42 -23.13 -8.94 -27.61
CA HIS A 42 -23.46 -7.63 -27.03
C HIS A 42 -23.48 -7.66 -25.49
N GLY A 43 -24.03 -8.72 -24.88
CA GLY A 43 -24.00 -8.90 -23.44
C GLY A 43 -22.57 -9.04 -22.88
N VAL A 44 -21.72 -9.78 -23.58
CA VAL A 44 -20.29 -9.93 -23.26
C VAL A 44 -19.56 -8.61 -23.46
N SER A 45 -19.79 -7.88 -24.56
CA SER A 45 -19.19 -6.57 -24.82
C SER A 45 -19.55 -5.54 -23.75
N ILE A 46 -20.82 -5.46 -23.36
CA ILE A 46 -21.28 -4.58 -22.27
C ILE A 46 -20.65 -5.00 -20.93
N SER A 47 -20.58 -6.31 -20.66
CA SER A 47 -19.95 -6.82 -19.43
C SER A 47 -18.45 -6.53 -19.37
N ILE A 48 -17.73 -6.66 -20.50
CA ILE A 48 -16.31 -6.32 -20.62
C ILE A 48 -16.10 -4.82 -20.43
N ALA A 49 -16.93 -3.98 -21.05
CA ALA A 49 -16.85 -2.52 -20.90
C ALA A 49 -17.11 -2.06 -19.46
N ILE A 50 -18.13 -2.62 -18.80
CA ILE A 50 -18.42 -2.35 -17.38
C ILE A 50 -17.26 -2.82 -16.50
N TYR A 51 -16.73 -4.01 -16.75
CA TYR A 51 -15.60 -4.56 -15.99
C TYR A 51 -14.34 -3.69 -16.14
N TYR A 52 -14.05 -3.23 -17.35
CA TYR A 52 -12.94 -2.33 -17.62
C TYR A 52 -13.07 -1.00 -16.87
N GLU A 53 -14.24 -0.37 -16.89
CA GLU A 53 -14.49 0.89 -16.16
C GLU A 53 -14.42 0.71 -14.63
N ILE A 54 -14.94 -0.41 -14.11
CA ILE A 54 -14.81 -0.74 -12.69
C ILE A 54 -13.34 -0.92 -12.31
N LEU A 55 -12.55 -1.64 -13.12
CA LEU A 55 -11.12 -1.81 -12.85
C LEU A 55 -10.35 -0.49 -12.91
N ARG A 56 -10.66 0.34 -13.91
CA ARG A 56 -10.07 1.67 -14.12
C ARG A 56 -10.27 2.58 -12.92
N THR A 57 -11.46 2.54 -12.32
CA THR A 57 -11.84 3.40 -11.19
C THR A 57 -11.52 2.81 -9.82
N ALA A 58 -11.56 1.48 -9.69
CA ALA A 58 -11.36 0.80 -8.40
C ALA A 58 -9.94 0.95 -7.86
N CYS A 59 -8.90 0.86 -8.69
CA CYS A 59 -7.51 0.90 -8.21
C CYS A 59 -7.14 2.24 -7.55
N PRO A 60 -7.35 3.41 -8.18
CA PRO A 60 -7.07 4.70 -7.54
C PRO A 60 -7.99 4.99 -6.35
N LEU A 61 -9.24 4.50 -6.39
CA LEU A 61 -10.21 4.68 -5.31
C LEU A 61 -9.82 3.87 -4.06
N ILE A 62 -9.44 2.60 -4.22
CA ILE A 62 -8.93 1.77 -3.13
C ILE A 62 -7.69 2.43 -2.52
N PHE A 63 -6.73 2.87 -3.34
CA PHE A 63 -5.54 3.55 -2.84
C PHE A 63 -5.88 4.81 -2.04
N THR A 64 -6.79 5.65 -2.55
CA THR A 64 -7.21 6.90 -1.88
C THR A 64 -7.91 6.61 -0.56
N VAL A 65 -8.83 5.63 -0.53
CA VAL A 65 -9.52 5.20 0.69
C VAL A 65 -8.51 4.63 1.69
N THR A 66 -7.57 3.80 1.25
CA THR A 66 -6.49 3.26 2.09
C THR A 66 -5.72 4.40 2.74
N VAL A 67 -5.19 5.35 1.95
CA VAL A 67 -4.40 6.48 2.47
C VAL A 67 -5.22 7.33 3.44
N PHE A 68 -6.48 7.61 3.15
CA PHE A 68 -7.37 8.35 4.04
C PHE A 68 -7.59 7.62 5.37
N LEU A 69 -7.83 6.31 5.35
CA LEU A 69 -7.94 5.51 6.56
C LEU A 69 -6.62 5.54 7.37
N ARG A 70 -5.46 5.47 6.69
CA ARG A 70 -4.16 5.59 7.39
C ARG A 70 -3.98 6.96 8.04
N TYR A 71 -4.41 8.01 7.36
CA TYR A 71 -4.39 9.37 7.89
C TYR A 71 -5.25 9.50 9.15
N LEU A 72 -6.48 9.00 9.13
CA LEU A 72 -7.36 8.99 10.29
C LEU A 72 -6.77 8.18 11.46
N LEU A 73 -6.16 7.04 11.17
CA LEU A 73 -5.50 6.21 12.18
C LEU A 73 -4.29 6.91 12.81
N LEU A 74 -3.50 7.63 12.00
CA LEU A 74 -2.39 8.46 12.48
C LEU A 74 -2.88 9.58 13.40
N LEU A 75 -4.01 10.22 13.07
CA LEU A 75 -4.61 11.24 13.93
C LEU A 75 -5.16 10.65 15.22
N SER A 76 -5.84 9.51 15.15
CA SER A 76 -6.44 8.84 16.31
C SER A 76 -5.40 8.39 17.34
N HIS A 77 -4.19 8.02 16.91
CA HIS A 77 -3.10 7.54 17.78
C HIS A 77 -1.97 8.58 17.93
N ARG A 78 -2.27 9.86 17.72
CA ARG A 78 -1.27 10.94 17.81
C ARG A 78 -0.53 10.95 19.15
N ASP A 79 -1.25 10.76 20.25
CA ASP A 79 -0.67 10.81 21.59
C ASP A 79 0.25 9.62 21.88
N GLU A 80 -0.08 8.43 21.37
CA GLU A 80 0.78 7.26 21.45
C GLU A 80 2.05 7.45 20.61
N ILE A 81 1.92 7.97 19.39
CA ILE A 81 3.05 8.31 18.52
C ILE A 81 3.96 9.33 19.21
N LYS A 82 3.37 10.36 19.82
CA LYS A 82 4.12 11.36 20.59
C LYS A 82 4.87 10.71 21.74
N SER A 83 4.21 9.84 22.52
CA SER A 83 4.86 9.08 23.61
C SER A 83 6.06 8.26 23.12
N CYS A 84 5.95 7.61 21.95
CA CYS A 84 7.06 6.88 21.34
C CYS A 84 8.21 7.81 20.91
N ILE A 85 7.90 8.95 20.29
CA ILE A 85 8.91 9.94 19.87
C ILE A 85 9.62 10.53 21.09
N ASP A 86 8.88 10.91 22.13
CA ASP A 86 9.44 11.45 23.36
C ASP A 86 10.37 10.42 24.02
N ARG A 87 10.00 9.13 23.99
CA ARG A 87 10.84 8.05 24.51
C ARG A 87 12.13 7.87 23.72
N ILE A 88 12.04 7.89 22.39
CA ILE A 88 13.23 7.83 21.53
C ILE A 88 14.13 9.04 21.78
N ALA A 89 13.56 10.25 21.89
CA ALA A 89 14.31 11.45 22.19
C ALA A 89 15.01 11.38 23.56
N GLU A 90 14.35 10.78 24.55
CA GLU A 90 14.94 10.50 25.86
C GLU A 90 16.11 9.51 25.76
N ASP A 91 15.98 8.42 24.98
CA ASP A 91 17.08 7.47 24.75
C ASP A 91 18.29 8.18 24.10
N TRP A 92 18.05 9.05 23.11
CA TRP A 92 19.09 9.86 22.48
C TRP A 92 19.74 10.87 23.43
N ARG A 93 18.98 11.38 24.40
CA ARG A 93 19.49 12.31 25.42
C ARG A 93 20.36 11.59 26.46
N ASN A 94 19.99 10.35 26.79
CA ASN A 94 20.61 9.59 27.87
C ASN A 94 21.81 8.74 27.42
N VAL A 95 22.09 8.66 26.12
CA VAL A 95 23.26 7.91 25.62
C VAL A 95 24.57 8.66 25.96
N THR A 96 25.31 8.13 26.92
CA THR A 96 26.59 8.69 27.37
C THR A 96 27.80 7.91 26.84
N ILE A 97 27.60 6.63 26.54
CA ILE A 97 28.64 5.72 26.05
C ILE A 97 28.84 5.94 24.54
N ALA A 98 30.09 6.13 24.13
CA ALA A 98 30.43 6.49 22.75
C ALA A 98 30.10 5.38 21.76
N GLU A 99 30.35 4.12 22.15
CA GLU A 99 30.02 2.94 21.35
C GLU A 99 28.49 2.82 21.15
N ASP A 100 27.70 3.00 22.21
CA ASP A 100 26.23 2.91 22.14
C ASP A 100 25.67 4.00 21.22
N ARG A 101 26.25 5.21 21.28
CA ARG A 101 25.91 6.29 20.34
C ARG A 101 26.24 5.91 18.89
N GLN A 102 27.34 5.21 18.64
CA GLN A 102 27.67 4.74 17.29
C GLN A 102 26.68 3.69 16.79
N ILE A 103 26.27 2.74 17.63
CA ILE A 103 25.23 1.75 17.32
C ILE A 103 23.91 2.43 16.96
N MET A 104 23.45 3.38 17.78
CA MET A 104 22.23 4.15 17.51
C MET A 104 22.32 4.94 16.20
N LEU A 105 23.47 5.57 15.91
CA LEU A 105 23.68 6.31 14.67
C LEU A 105 23.72 5.40 13.43
N ALA A 106 24.34 4.23 13.51
CA ALA A 106 24.38 3.26 12.43
C ALA A 106 22.95 2.81 12.06
N ASN A 107 22.16 2.43 13.06
CA ASN A 107 20.76 2.04 12.88
C ASN A 107 19.89 3.21 12.39
N ALA A 108 20.06 4.42 12.92
CA ALA A 108 19.33 5.60 12.47
C ALA A 108 19.66 6.00 11.02
N LYS A 109 20.89 5.77 10.55
CA LYS A 109 21.26 5.94 9.13
C LYS A 109 20.47 5.00 8.24
N SER A 110 20.34 3.73 8.63
CA SER A 110 19.50 2.75 7.91
C SER A 110 18.04 3.20 7.85
N GLY A 111 17.47 3.64 8.98
CA GLY A 111 16.09 4.15 9.04
C GLY A 111 15.88 5.39 8.14
N ARG A 112 16.85 6.32 8.13
CA ARG A 112 16.84 7.49 7.24
C ARG A 112 16.92 7.08 5.77
N PHE A 113 17.79 6.12 5.44
CA PHE A 113 17.93 5.61 4.08
C PHE A 113 16.63 5.00 3.56
N PHE A 114 15.97 4.14 4.35
CA PHE A 114 14.66 3.58 4.00
C PHE A 114 13.59 4.65 3.77
N GLY A 115 13.53 5.68 4.63
CA GLY A 115 12.60 6.79 4.46
C GLY A 115 12.87 7.62 3.19
N MET A 116 14.15 7.88 2.87
CA MET A 116 14.53 8.61 1.65
C MET A 116 14.15 7.84 0.40
N ILE A 117 14.40 6.53 0.36
CA ILE A 117 14.05 5.70 -0.79
C ILE A 117 12.52 5.61 -0.96
N SER A 118 11.77 5.36 0.12
CA SER A 118 10.30 5.33 0.09
C SER A 118 9.72 6.63 -0.49
N THR A 119 10.30 7.77 -0.09
CA THR A 119 9.91 9.10 -0.60
C THR A 119 10.25 9.25 -2.08
N ALA A 120 11.47 8.87 -2.49
CA ALA A 120 11.91 8.97 -3.88
C ALA A 120 11.03 8.15 -4.83
N PHE A 121 10.70 6.90 -4.47
CA PHE A 121 9.83 6.05 -5.28
C PHE A 121 8.38 6.55 -5.32
N MET A 122 7.83 7.00 -4.19
CA MET A 122 6.44 7.46 -4.14
C MET A 122 6.24 8.76 -4.92
N PHE A 123 7.10 9.76 -4.74
CA PHE A 123 7.02 11.00 -5.53
C PHE A 123 7.45 10.80 -6.99
N GLY A 124 8.43 9.94 -7.24
CA GLY A 124 8.89 9.60 -8.58
C GLY A 124 7.83 8.88 -9.42
N SER A 125 6.89 8.17 -8.79
CA SER A 125 5.74 7.55 -9.47
C SER A 125 4.48 8.44 -9.45
N GLY A 126 4.19 9.10 -8.33
CA GLY A 126 2.97 9.88 -8.12
C GLY A 126 2.91 11.19 -8.91
N ILE A 127 4.04 11.88 -9.11
CA ILE A 127 4.07 13.11 -9.90
C ILE A 127 3.77 12.82 -11.39
N PRO A 128 4.46 11.87 -12.06
CA PRO A 128 4.12 11.49 -13.44
C PRO A 128 2.66 11.05 -13.58
N TYR A 129 2.13 10.29 -12.62
CA TYR A 129 0.72 9.90 -12.60
C TYR A 129 -0.22 11.10 -12.58
N THR A 130 0.03 12.08 -11.70
CA THR A 130 -0.80 13.28 -11.57
C THR A 130 -0.71 14.17 -12.81
N CYS A 131 0.48 14.29 -13.41
CA CYS A 131 0.70 15.13 -14.59
C CYS A 131 0.27 14.47 -15.92
N MET A 132 0.04 13.16 -15.94
CA MET A 132 -0.28 12.41 -17.16
C MET A 132 -1.41 13.02 -18.01
N PRO A 133 -2.54 13.49 -17.42
CA PRO A 133 -3.62 14.10 -18.20
C PRO A 133 -3.29 15.46 -18.85
N LEU A 134 -2.23 16.13 -18.41
CA LEU A 134 -1.76 17.39 -19.02
C LEU A 134 -0.88 17.14 -20.26
N VAL A 135 -0.24 15.97 -20.32
CA VAL A 135 0.68 15.59 -21.39
C VAL A 135 -0.05 14.86 -22.51
N LEU A 136 -1.10 14.11 -22.17
CA LEU A 136 -1.92 13.40 -23.16
C LEU A 136 -2.84 14.36 -23.92
N PRO A 137 -3.05 14.15 -25.23
CA PRO A 137 -3.97 14.95 -26.01
C PRO A 137 -5.39 14.82 -25.46
N PRO A 138 -6.17 15.91 -25.44
CA PRO A 138 -7.55 15.87 -24.97
C PRO A 138 -8.39 14.98 -25.90
N ILE A 139 -9.37 14.29 -25.33
CA ILE A 139 -10.29 13.44 -26.10
C ILE A 139 -11.32 14.36 -26.74
N ILE A 140 -11.38 14.38 -28.07
CA ILE A 140 -12.36 15.16 -28.81
C ILE A 140 -13.49 14.19 -29.22
N THR A 141 -14.69 14.42 -28.71
CA THR A 141 -15.89 13.64 -29.06
C THR A 141 -16.38 14.03 -30.46
N GLU A 142 -17.16 13.15 -31.12
CA GLU A 142 -17.76 13.39 -32.45
C GLU A 142 -18.55 14.72 -32.52
N ASP A 143 -19.08 15.20 -31.39
CA ASP A 143 -19.78 16.48 -31.25
C ASP A 143 -18.85 17.71 -31.09
N ASN A 144 -17.55 17.61 -31.40
CA ASN A 144 -16.51 18.63 -31.17
C ASN A 144 -16.36 19.10 -29.70
N VAL A 145 -16.83 18.29 -28.75
CA VAL A 145 -16.64 18.56 -27.32
C VAL A 145 -15.26 18.06 -26.89
N THR A 146 -14.45 18.96 -26.31
CA THR A 146 -13.13 18.62 -25.77
C THR A 146 -13.28 18.10 -24.34
N ILE A 147 -13.11 16.79 -24.13
CA ILE A 147 -13.09 16.15 -22.82
C ILE A 147 -11.68 16.27 -22.25
N ARG A 148 -11.58 16.95 -21.10
CA ARG A 148 -10.32 17.10 -20.37
C ARG A 148 -10.28 16.07 -19.24
N SER A 149 -9.27 15.21 -19.27
CA SER A 149 -9.17 14.07 -18.34
C SER A 149 -8.60 14.48 -16.98
N PHE A 150 -9.10 13.86 -15.90
CA PHE A 150 -8.52 13.95 -14.56
C PHE A 150 -7.53 12.80 -14.30
N PRO A 151 -6.59 12.96 -13.33
CA PRO A 151 -5.68 11.87 -12.96
C PRO A 151 -6.42 10.64 -12.41
N ASN A 152 -7.54 10.87 -11.71
CA ASN A 152 -8.45 9.81 -11.30
C ASN A 152 -9.68 9.82 -12.21
N PRO A 153 -10.12 8.66 -12.72
CA PRO A 153 -11.21 8.54 -13.71
C PRO A 153 -12.61 8.79 -13.13
N CYS A 154 -12.73 9.60 -12.08
CA CYS A 154 -14.03 10.16 -11.67
C CYS A 154 -14.41 11.26 -12.66
N GLU A 155 -15.03 10.84 -13.77
CA GLU A 155 -15.63 11.71 -14.76
C GLU A 155 -16.87 12.38 -14.15
N LEU A 156 -16.66 13.46 -13.37
CA LEU A 156 -17.76 14.37 -13.05
C LEU A 156 -18.08 15.19 -14.30
N VAL A 157 -19.12 14.77 -15.01
CA VAL A 157 -19.65 15.35 -16.27
C VAL A 157 -19.81 16.88 -16.22
N PHE A 158 -19.97 17.47 -15.02
CA PHE A 158 -20.18 18.91 -14.82
C PHE A 158 -18.90 19.75 -14.66
N VAL A 159 -17.70 19.15 -14.65
CA VAL A 159 -16.45 19.83 -14.28
C VAL A 159 -15.57 20.19 -15.50
N ASN A 160 -16.02 19.89 -16.72
CA ASN A 160 -15.23 20.12 -17.95
C ASN A 160 -15.25 21.57 -18.48
N VAL A 161 -15.94 22.48 -17.79
CA VAL A 161 -16.06 23.89 -18.20
C VAL A 161 -14.96 24.73 -17.53
N SER A 162 -14.24 25.54 -18.30
CA SER A 162 -13.28 26.51 -17.76
C SER A 162 -14.03 27.69 -17.10
N PRO A 163 -13.65 28.17 -15.90
CA PRO A 163 -12.44 27.86 -15.11
C PRO A 163 -12.59 26.76 -14.05
N VAL A 164 -13.78 26.12 -13.97
CA VAL A 164 -14.10 25.11 -12.94
C VAL A 164 -13.18 23.90 -13.05
N TYR A 165 -12.85 23.50 -14.28
CA TYR A 165 -11.90 22.42 -14.55
C TYR A 165 -10.52 22.70 -13.92
N GLU A 166 -9.94 23.88 -14.16
CA GLU A 166 -8.61 24.24 -13.70
C GLU A 166 -8.55 24.27 -12.17
N ILE A 167 -9.59 24.82 -11.53
CA ILE A 167 -9.71 24.85 -10.06
C ILE A 167 -9.81 23.42 -9.52
N ALA A 168 -10.68 22.59 -10.09
CA ALA A 168 -10.85 21.20 -9.66
C ALA A 168 -9.56 20.38 -9.86
N TYR A 169 -8.84 20.60 -10.97
CA TYR A 169 -7.59 19.92 -11.25
C TYR A 169 -6.52 20.28 -10.22
N VAL A 170 -6.37 21.56 -9.87
CA VAL A 170 -5.44 22.01 -8.82
C VAL A 170 -5.81 21.39 -7.47
N LEU A 171 -7.10 21.35 -7.12
CA LEU A 171 -7.56 20.72 -5.88
C LEU A 171 -7.25 19.22 -5.84
N VAL A 172 -7.48 18.49 -6.94
CA VAL A 172 -7.16 17.06 -7.05
C VAL A 172 -5.65 16.84 -6.97
N ALA A 173 -4.84 17.66 -7.64
CA ALA A 173 -3.39 17.58 -7.57
C ALA A 173 -2.86 17.82 -6.15
N LEU A 174 -3.40 18.82 -5.44
CA LEU A 174 -3.09 19.06 -4.02
C LEU A 174 -3.50 17.87 -3.16
N ALA A 175 -4.68 17.30 -3.38
CA ALA A 175 -5.14 16.11 -2.67
C ALA A 175 -4.18 14.92 -2.88
N CYS A 176 -3.76 14.64 -4.12
CA CYS A 176 -2.76 13.61 -4.43
C CYS A 176 -1.42 13.87 -3.74
N LEU A 177 -0.91 15.10 -3.78
CA LEU A 177 0.32 15.48 -3.07
C LEU A 177 0.21 15.25 -1.57
N THR A 178 -0.91 15.65 -0.95
CA THR A 178 -1.14 15.38 0.48
C THR A 178 -1.17 13.88 0.77
N ALA A 179 -1.82 13.07 -0.07
CA ALA A 179 -1.85 11.63 0.07
C ALA A 179 -0.43 11.01 0.03
N TYR A 180 0.40 11.44 -0.93
CA TYR A 180 1.79 10.99 -1.04
C TYR A 180 2.62 11.38 0.19
N THR A 181 2.50 12.63 0.67
CA THR A 181 3.21 13.08 1.88
C THR A 181 2.82 12.27 3.12
N VAL A 182 1.52 11.99 3.30
CA VAL A 182 1.02 11.19 4.42
C VAL A 182 1.59 9.78 4.35
N PHE A 183 1.54 9.15 3.18
CA PHE A 183 2.10 7.81 2.99
C PHE A 183 3.60 7.77 3.31
N CYS A 184 4.40 8.67 2.72
CA CYS A 184 5.85 8.72 2.97
C CYS A 184 6.17 9.03 4.42
N GLY A 185 5.40 9.92 5.06
CA GLY A 185 5.53 10.24 6.48
C GLY A 185 5.32 9.00 7.36
N ILE A 186 4.28 8.22 7.07
CA ILE A 186 3.99 6.95 7.75
C ILE A 186 5.15 5.97 7.57
N CYS A 187 5.57 5.71 6.34
CA CYS A 187 6.66 4.78 6.04
C CYS A 187 7.98 5.19 6.70
N SER A 188 8.32 6.49 6.65
CA SER A 188 9.54 7.01 7.25
C SER A 188 9.52 6.92 8.78
N LEU A 189 8.37 7.23 9.41
CA LEU A 189 8.24 7.14 10.87
C LEU A 189 8.39 5.68 11.34
N THR A 190 7.71 4.75 10.66
CA THR A 190 7.83 3.32 10.95
C THR A 190 9.26 2.82 10.80
N ALA A 191 9.94 3.18 9.72
CA ALA A 191 11.34 2.79 9.52
C ALA A 191 12.24 3.30 10.65
N LYS A 192 12.06 4.55 11.11
CA LYS A 192 12.80 5.10 12.25
C LYS A 192 12.52 4.34 13.55
N PHE A 193 11.26 4.03 13.82
CA PHE A 193 10.87 3.29 15.02
C PHE A 193 11.49 1.90 15.07
N VAL A 194 11.37 1.12 13.98
CA VAL A 194 11.91 -0.24 13.99
C VAL A 194 13.43 -0.23 14.05
N THR A 195 14.09 0.61 13.25
CA THR A 195 15.56 0.70 13.29
C THR A 195 16.08 1.20 14.64
N HIS A 196 15.36 2.11 15.32
CA HIS A 196 15.68 2.45 16.71
C HIS A 196 15.59 1.25 17.63
N ILE A 197 14.51 0.45 17.54
CA ILE A 197 14.38 -0.78 18.33
C ILE A 197 15.53 -1.74 18.02
N CYS A 198 15.87 -1.97 16.74
CA CYS A 198 17.01 -2.81 16.37
C CYS A 198 18.31 -2.34 17.04
N GLY A 199 18.57 -1.03 17.03
CA GLY A 199 19.73 -0.46 17.72
C GLY A 199 19.68 -0.63 19.24
N GLN A 200 18.50 -0.54 19.86
CA GLN A 200 18.34 -0.82 21.29
C GLN A 200 18.54 -2.31 21.62
N CYS A 201 18.14 -3.23 20.73
CA CYS A 201 18.42 -4.65 20.86
C CYS A 201 19.92 -4.94 20.76
N GLU A 202 20.63 -4.30 19.84
CA GLU A 202 22.10 -4.41 19.74
C GLU A 202 22.80 -3.90 21.01
N ILE A 203 22.38 -2.76 21.57
CA ILE A 203 22.90 -2.26 22.85
C ILE A 203 22.61 -3.26 23.97
N LEU A 204 21.40 -3.83 24.01
CA LEU A 204 21.04 -4.85 24.99
C LEU A 204 21.92 -6.11 24.87
N MET A 205 22.32 -6.51 23.66
CA MET A 205 23.31 -7.59 23.48
C MET A 205 24.65 -7.25 24.13
N CYS A 206 25.16 -6.04 23.94
CA CYS A 206 26.39 -5.60 24.61
C CYS A 206 26.25 -5.60 26.15
N ILE A 207 25.06 -5.23 26.68
CA ILE A 207 24.78 -5.29 28.13
C ILE A 207 24.80 -6.74 28.65
N PHE A 208 24.34 -7.70 27.85
CA PHE A 208 24.39 -9.14 28.17
C PHE A 208 25.81 -9.72 28.10
N GLU A 209 26.68 -9.23 27.22
CA GLU A 209 28.09 -9.64 27.20
C GLU A 209 28.81 -9.26 28.51
N GLU A 210 28.44 -8.12 29.11
CA GLU A 210 28.99 -7.64 30.38
C GLU A 210 28.32 -8.26 31.63
N LEU A 211 27.45 -9.28 31.49
CA LEU A 211 26.65 -9.82 32.60
C LEU A 211 27.48 -10.52 33.69
N ILE A 212 28.58 -11.18 33.33
CA ILE A 212 29.43 -11.92 34.30
C ILE A 212 30.69 -11.14 34.63
N ASP A 213 31.45 -10.68 33.64
CA ASP A 213 32.74 -10.02 33.86
C ASP A 213 32.57 -8.53 34.20
N GLY A 214 31.42 -7.95 33.87
CA GLY A 214 31.11 -6.54 34.13
C GLY A 214 31.74 -5.65 33.08
N GLY A 215 31.37 -4.38 33.09
CA GLY A 215 31.96 -3.44 32.16
C GLY A 215 31.44 -2.03 32.35
N ASN A 216 31.60 -1.22 31.32
CA ASN A 216 31.21 0.19 31.37
C ASN A 216 29.70 0.37 31.28
N ARG A 217 28.98 -0.54 30.62
CA ARG A 217 27.52 -0.50 30.45
C ARG A 217 26.79 -1.16 31.61
N ASN A 218 27.34 -2.25 32.14
CA ASN A 218 26.68 -3.06 33.16
C ASN A 218 27.59 -3.24 34.40
N ARG A 219 27.37 -2.40 35.41
CA ARG A 219 28.17 -2.33 36.65
C ARG A 219 27.40 -2.91 37.85
N GLY A 220 28.13 -3.30 38.88
CA GLY A 220 27.57 -3.79 40.15
C GLY A 220 27.60 -5.31 40.27
N THR A 221 26.81 -5.84 41.21
CA THR A 221 26.73 -7.29 41.44
C THR A 221 26.10 -8.01 40.25
N VAL A 222 26.27 -9.33 40.15
CA VAL A 222 25.62 -10.13 39.08
C VAL A 222 24.10 -9.90 39.09
N ASP A 223 23.47 -9.86 40.26
CA ASP A 223 22.03 -9.70 40.38
C ASP A 223 21.57 -8.28 39.96
N GLN A 224 22.34 -7.24 40.29
CA GLN A 224 22.08 -5.88 39.80
C GLN A 224 22.20 -5.80 38.27
N ARG A 225 23.21 -6.44 37.69
CA ARG A 225 23.45 -6.46 36.24
C ARG A 225 22.36 -7.20 35.48
N ILE A 226 21.86 -8.31 36.04
CA ILE A 226 20.68 -9.02 35.53
C ILE A 226 19.45 -8.11 35.60
N SER A 227 19.23 -7.44 36.73
CA SER A 227 18.12 -6.51 36.88
C SER A 227 18.16 -5.39 35.84
N THR A 228 19.34 -4.82 35.56
CA THR A 228 19.53 -3.80 34.52
C THR A 228 19.14 -4.33 33.14
N ALA A 229 19.62 -5.51 32.76
CA ALA A 229 19.30 -6.13 31.46
C ALA A 229 17.79 -6.40 31.30
N ILE A 230 17.13 -6.89 32.35
CA ILE A 230 15.67 -7.13 32.37
C ILE A 230 14.90 -5.82 32.21
N ILE A 231 15.26 -4.78 32.96
CA ILE A 231 14.60 -3.46 32.87
C ILE A 231 14.76 -2.89 31.46
N TYR A 232 15.94 -3.03 30.86
CA TYR A 232 16.21 -2.55 29.51
C TYR A 232 15.39 -3.31 28.45
N HIS A 233 15.31 -4.64 28.56
CA HIS A 233 14.47 -5.46 27.68
C HIS A 233 12.99 -5.12 27.81
N LEU A 234 12.45 -4.99 29.03
CA LEU A 234 11.06 -4.60 29.25
C LEU A 234 10.72 -3.22 28.65
N ARG A 235 11.67 -2.29 28.65
CA ARG A 235 11.51 -0.99 27.97
C ARG A 235 11.40 -1.16 26.46
N ILE A 236 12.23 -2.02 25.87
CA ILE A 236 12.19 -2.34 24.43
C ILE A 236 10.86 -2.99 24.06
N LEU A 237 10.39 -3.97 24.85
CA LEU A 237 9.09 -4.62 24.65
C LEU A 237 7.93 -3.61 24.68
N ASN A 238 7.90 -2.75 25.70
CA ASN A 238 6.85 -1.75 25.85
C ASN A 238 6.86 -0.74 24.68
N LEU A 239 8.04 -0.32 24.21
CA LEU A 239 8.14 0.52 23.02
C LEU A 239 7.61 -0.20 21.77
N SER A 240 7.97 -1.48 21.59
CA SER A 240 7.50 -2.27 20.46
C SER A 240 5.98 -2.50 20.47
N ASP A 241 5.41 -2.82 21.63
CA ASP A 241 3.96 -3.02 21.79
C ASP A 241 3.16 -1.77 21.41
N LYS A 242 3.68 -0.57 21.69
CA LYS A 242 3.06 0.68 21.23
C LYS A 242 3.18 0.87 19.72
N ILE A 243 4.26 0.41 19.10
CA ILE A 243 4.48 0.49 17.64
C ILE A 243 3.59 -0.52 16.89
N HIS A 244 3.24 -1.65 17.50
CA HIS A 244 2.31 -2.63 16.93
C HIS A 244 0.94 -2.03 16.54
N ILE A 245 0.49 -0.99 17.24
CA ILE A 245 -0.76 -0.29 16.94
C ILE A 245 -0.69 0.42 15.58
N TYR A 246 0.49 0.91 15.19
CA TYR A 246 0.73 1.51 13.87
C TYR A 246 0.63 0.48 12.73
N TYR A 247 1.01 -0.76 13.01
CA TYR A 247 0.90 -1.87 12.05
C TYR A 247 -0.50 -2.49 11.98
N TYR A 248 -1.41 -2.09 12.87
CA TYR A 248 -2.84 -2.38 12.76
C TYR A 248 -3.47 -1.75 11.51
N ILE A 249 -2.82 -0.72 10.94
CA ILE A 249 -3.21 -0.10 9.68
C ILE A 249 -3.10 -1.09 8.49
N TYR A 250 -2.19 -2.07 8.57
CA TYR A 250 -2.02 -3.13 7.56
C TYR A 250 -2.85 -4.38 7.83
N LYS A 251 -3.82 -4.30 8.76
CA LYS A 251 -4.57 -5.46 9.26
C LYS A 251 -5.19 -6.29 8.15
N ASP A 252 -5.68 -5.70 7.06
CA ASP A 252 -6.25 -6.51 6.00
C ASP A 252 -5.24 -6.91 4.91
N LYS A 253 -4.72 -8.14 5.01
CA LYS A 253 -3.95 -8.85 3.96
C LYS A 253 -4.62 -8.76 2.59
N ARG A 254 -5.95 -8.64 2.55
CA ARG A 254 -6.72 -8.58 1.31
C ARG A 254 -6.51 -7.26 0.60
N ILE A 255 -6.48 -6.13 1.31
CA ILE A 255 -6.35 -4.79 0.70
C ILE A 255 -5.03 -4.66 -0.07
N ILE A 256 -3.91 -5.08 0.52
CA ILE A 256 -2.59 -5.06 -0.15
C ILE A 256 -2.59 -5.98 -1.38
N LYS A 257 -3.17 -7.18 -1.26
CA LYS A 257 -3.27 -8.13 -2.37
C LYS A 257 -4.15 -7.61 -3.50
N TYR A 258 -5.27 -6.95 -3.17
CA TYR A 258 -6.19 -6.34 -4.12
C TYR A 258 -5.56 -5.13 -4.81
N GLU A 259 -4.90 -4.22 -4.08
CA GLU A 259 -4.16 -3.09 -4.69
C GLU A 259 -3.08 -3.59 -5.67
N TYR A 260 -2.41 -4.68 -5.34
CA TYR A 260 -1.33 -5.25 -6.15
C TYR A 260 -1.83 -6.04 -7.37
N SER A 261 -2.96 -6.76 -7.24
CA SER A 261 -3.56 -7.50 -8.36
C SER A 261 -4.28 -6.58 -9.35
N LEU A 262 -4.97 -5.54 -8.86
CA LEU A 262 -5.65 -4.54 -9.70
C LEU A 262 -4.66 -3.66 -10.48
N SER A 263 -3.56 -3.22 -9.85
CA SER A 263 -2.54 -2.41 -10.54
C SER A 263 -1.85 -3.18 -11.67
N MET A 264 -1.59 -4.48 -11.47
CA MET A 264 -1.01 -5.33 -12.51
C MET A 264 -2.00 -5.70 -13.63
N LEU A 265 -3.29 -5.82 -13.32
CA LEU A 265 -4.31 -6.06 -14.35
C LEU A 265 -4.50 -4.84 -15.26
N TYR A 266 -4.39 -3.63 -14.72
CA TYR A 266 -4.53 -2.40 -15.51
C TYR A 266 -3.35 -2.17 -16.47
N LEU A 267 -2.15 -2.62 -16.10
CA LEU A 267 -0.96 -2.59 -16.95
C LEU A 267 -1.13 -3.34 -18.28
N LEU A 268 -2.03 -4.33 -18.34
CA LEU A 268 -2.28 -5.13 -19.54
C LEU A 268 -3.15 -4.42 -20.58
N PHE A 269 -3.88 -3.37 -20.21
CA PHE A 269 -4.85 -2.69 -21.08
C PHE A 269 -4.53 -1.21 -21.32
N ALA A 270 -3.35 -0.74 -20.93
CA ALA A 270 -2.98 0.67 -21.00
C ALA A 270 -2.15 1.00 -22.25
N SER A 271 -2.17 2.26 -22.69
CA SER A 271 -1.30 2.74 -23.78
C SER A 271 0.18 2.77 -23.38
N MET A 272 1.12 2.78 -24.33
CA MET A 272 2.58 2.70 -24.06
C MET A 272 3.09 3.71 -23.01
N LEU A 273 2.57 4.93 -23.00
CA LEU A 273 2.93 5.98 -22.03
C LEU A 273 2.27 5.76 -20.66
N GLN A 274 1.07 5.20 -20.63
CA GLN A 274 0.42 4.79 -19.39
C GLN A 274 1.15 3.60 -18.77
N ILE A 275 1.54 2.61 -19.58
CA ILE A 275 2.29 1.42 -19.14
C ILE A 275 3.54 1.83 -18.37
N SER A 276 4.32 2.80 -18.87
CA SER A 276 5.55 3.22 -18.19
C SER A 276 5.28 3.86 -16.82
N VAL A 277 4.28 4.74 -16.71
CA VAL A 277 3.90 5.39 -15.45
C VAL A 277 3.38 4.38 -14.42
N TYR A 278 2.49 3.47 -14.84
CA TYR A 278 1.96 2.43 -13.97
C TYR A 278 3.01 1.40 -13.58
N PHE A 279 3.98 1.10 -14.44
CA PHE A 279 5.08 0.19 -14.14
C PHE A 279 6.02 0.76 -13.08
N ILE A 280 6.31 2.07 -13.16
CA ILE A 280 7.09 2.77 -12.12
C ILE A 280 6.31 2.80 -10.80
N ALA A 281 5.00 3.03 -10.83
CA ALA A 281 4.14 2.97 -9.63
C ALA A 281 4.10 1.56 -9.02
N PHE A 282 4.05 0.52 -9.85
CA PHE A 282 4.12 -0.88 -9.42
C PHE A 282 5.43 -1.16 -8.69
N ILE A 283 6.58 -0.85 -9.31
CA ILE A 283 7.91 -1.01 -8.69
C ILE A 283 7.97 -0.27 -7.36
N SER A 284 7.45 0.96 -7.29
CA SER A 284 7.40 1.76 -6.08
C SER A 284 6.64 1.06 -4.94
N ILE A 285 5.44 0.52 -5.22
CA ILE A 285 4.63 -0.18 -4.22
C ILE A 285 5.34 -1.45 -3.76
N THR A 286 5.87 -2.26 -4.69
CA THR A 286 6.63 -3.48 -4.38
C THR A 286 7.80 -3.18 -3.46
N PHE A 287 8.57 -2.14 -3.78
CA PHE A 287 9.76 -1.78 -3.02
C PHE A 287 9.40 -1.29 -1.61
N ASN A 288 8.31 -0.53 -1.46
CA ASN A 288 7.82 -0.12 -0.15
C ASN A 288 7.41 -1.33 0.72
N ILE A 289 6.69 -2.31 0.15
CA ILE A 289 6.33 -3.55 0.87
C ILE A 289 7.59 -4.34 1.25
N TYR A 290 8.54 -4.46 0.32
CA TYR A 290 9.83 -5.12 0.56
C TYR A 290 10.56 -4.50 1.75
N ILE A 291 10.67 -3.17 1.81
CA ILE A 291 11.31 -2.46 2.93
C ILE A 291 10.65 -2.86 4.27
N PHE A 292 9.31 -2.88 4.34
CA PHE A 292 8.62 -3.24 5.58
C PHE A 292 8.90 -4.69 6.00
N CYS A 293 8.93 -5.62 5.05
CA CYS A 293 9.27 -7.01 5.32
C CYS A 293 10.74 -7.18 5.73
N TYR A 294 11.66 -6.43 5.11
CA TYR A 294 13.07 -6.44 5.46
C TYR A 294 13.32 -5.93 6.87
N ILE A 295 12.75 -4.76 7.17
CA ILE A 295 12.83 -4.13 8.49
C ILE A 295 12.19 -5.03 9.56
N GLY A 296 11.05 -5.65 9.25
CA GLY A 296 10.34 -6.57 10.14
C GLY A 296 11.17 -7.82 10.47
N GLU A 297 11.84 -8.37 9.48
CA GLU A 297 12.70 -9.54 9.64
C GLU A 297 14.00 -9.23 10.36
N GLN A 298 14.60 -8.06 10.10
CA GLN A 298 15.79 -7.63 10.82
C GLN A 298 15.53 -7.46 12.32
N LEU A 299 14.34 -6.99 12.70
CA LEU A 299 13.93 -6.97 14.10
C LEU A 299 13.85 -8.39 14.69
N CYS A 300 13.26 -9.33 13.95
CA CYS A 300 13.11 -10.72 14.40
C CYS A 300 14.47 -11.39 14.62
N TYR A 301 15.42 -11.19 13.70
CA TYR A 301 16.76 -11.77 13.80
C TYR A 301 17.59 -11.20 14.96
N MET A 302 17.46 -9.91 15.27
CA MET A 302 18.12 -9.31 16.45
C MET A 302 17.54 -9.81 17.77
N ILE A 303 16.48 -10.61 17.73
CA ILE A 303 15.81 -11.19 18.91
C ILE A 303 16.03 -12.72 18.96
N GLU A 304 16.77 -13.31 18.03
CA GLU A 304 17.20 -14.71 18.07
C GLU A 304 18.41 -14.91 19.00
N TRP A 305 18.20 -14.66 20.30
CA TRP A 305 19.25 -14.64 21.33
C TRP A 305 19.97 -15.98 21.57
N TYR A 306 19.50 -17.08 20.99
CA TYR A 306 20.10 -18.41 21.16
C TYR A 306 21.41 -18.62 20.38
N ARG A 307 21.81 -17.65 19.52
CA ARG A 307 23.08 -17.69 18.76
C ARG A 307 24.28 -17.04 19.46
N LEU A 308 24.12 -16.56 20.70
CA LEU A 308 25.22 -16.02 21.50
C LEU A 308 26.26 -17.10 21.85
N PRO A 309 27.57 -16.79 21.87
CA PRO A 309 28.62 -17.78 22.13
C PRO A 309 28.43 -18.49 23.49
N GLU A 310 28.59 -19.81 23.50
CA GLU A 310 28.22 -20.74 24.60
C GLU A 310 28.96 -20.56 25.94
N ASN A 311 29.83 -19.56 26.07
CA ASN A 311 30.65 -19.40 27.27
C ASN A 311 29.88 -18.67 28.37
N LYS A 312 29.14 -19.46 29.16
CA LYS A 312 28.69 -19.31 30.57
C LYS A 312 27.19 -19.65 30.72
N ALA A 313 26.88 -20.83 31.27
CA ALA A 313 25.52 -21.40 31.33
C ALA A 313 24.43 -20.52 32.00
N ARG A 314 24.79 -19.67 32.98
CA ARG A 314 23.85 -18.72 33.61
C ARG A 314 23.51 -17.52 32.72
N ASN A 315 24.41 -17.17 31.78
CA ASN A 315 24.16 -16.15 30.75
C ASN A 315 23.19 -16.64 29.68
N LEU A 316 23.00 -17.94 29.51
CA LEU A 316 22.15 -18.51 28.46
C LEU A 316 20.69 -18.64 28.92
N MET A 317 20.42 -18.84 30.21
CA MET A 317 19.06 -19.08 30.71
C MET A 317 18.12 -17.87 30.50
N PHE A 318 18.60 -16.65 30.71
CA PHE A 318 17.79 -15.43 30.51
C PHE A 318 17.51 -15.14 29.03
N PRO A 319 18.50 -15.12 28.13
CA PRO A 319 18.28 -15.09 26.68
C PRO A 319 17.34 -16.17 26.17
N ILE A 320 17.42 -17.41 26.69
CA ILE A 320 16.51 -18.51 26.32
C ILE A 320 15.07 -18.21 26.75
N ILE A 321 14.84 -17.78 28.00
CA ILE A 321 13.50 -17.41 28.49
C ILE A 321 12.95 -16.19 27.74
N MET A 322 13.80 -15.21 27.43
CA MET A 322 13.41 -13.99 26.69
C MET A 322 13.15 -14.27 25.21
N SER A 323 13.92 -15.17 24.58
CA SER A 323 13.67 -15.65 23.21
C SER A 323 12.38 -16.45 23.07
N SER A 324 11.81 -16.93 24.19
CA SER A 324 10.48 -17.55 24.21
C SER A 324 9.35 -16.53 24.01
N TYR A 325 9.65 -15.22 24.06
CA TYR A 325 8.75 -14.11 23.76
C TYR A 325 9.32 -13.27 22.60
N PRO A 326 9.39 -13.81 21.37
CA PRO A 326 9.90 -13.04 20.25
C PRO A 326 9.01 -11.82 19.97
N VAL A 327 9.62 -10.66 19.80
CA VAL A 327 8.92 -9.46 19.32
C VAL A 327 8.73 -9.59 17.82
N GLU A 328 7.69 -10.31 17.44
CA GLU A 328 7.37 -10.50 16.05
C GLU A 328 6.56 -9.32 15.54
N LEU A 329 7.12 -8.49 14.66
CA LEU A 329 6.33 -7.45 14.00
C LEU A 329 5.22 -8.10 13.17
N THR A 330 3.99 -7.88 13.62
CA THR A 330 2.80 -8.42 12.97
C THR A 330 1.93 -7.30 12.39
N ALA A 331 1.62 -7.40 11.09
CA ALA A 331 0.58 -6.58 10.46
C ALA A 331 -0.79 -7.01 10.99
N GLY A 332 -1.42 -6.14 11.79
CA GLY A 332 -2.71 -6.34 12.44
C GLY A 332 -2.91 -7.66 13.17
N LYS A 333 -1.86 -8.22 13.81
CA LYS A 333 -1.85 -9.54 14.48
C LYS A 333 -2.18 -10.74 13.57
N MET A 334 -2.22 -10.56 12.25
CA MET A 334 -2.59 -11.61 11.30
C MET A 334 -1.44 -12.05 10.39
N VAL A 335 -0.40 -11.23 10.21
CA VAL A 335 0.73 -11.53 9.32
C VAL A 335 2.03 -11.17 9.98
N LYS A 336 2.99 -12.09 10.02
CA LYS A 336 4.38 -11.74 10.36
C LYS A 336 5.00 -11.00 9.18
N LEU A 337 5.58 -9.83 9.42
CA LEU A 337 6.27 -9.06 8.39
C LEU A 337 7.67 -9.65 8.16
N THR A 338 7.72 -10.68 7.31
CA THR A 338 8.95 -11.40 6.95
C THR A 338 9.12 -11.46 5.43
N MET A 339 10.33 -11.75 4.94
CA MET A 339 10.58 -12.01 3.52
C MET A 339 9.77 -13.20 2.99
N SER A 340 9.48 -14.19 3.84
CA SER A 340 8.56 -15.28 3.48
C SER A 340 7.16 -14.75 3.15
N SER A 341 6.61 -13.85 3.98
CA SER A 341 5.32 -13.21 3.71
C SER A 341 5.35 -12.36 2.42
N PHE A 342 6.45 -11.65 2.17
CA PHE A 342 6.65 -10.90 0.93
C PHE A 342 6.66 -11.81 -0.31
N SER A 343 7.44 -12.89 -0.27
CA SER A 343 7.50 -13.88 -1.34
C SER A 343 6.13 -14.49 -1.63
N ASN A 344 5.36 -14.83 -0.58
CA ASN A 344 4.00 -15.33 -0.72
C ASN A 344 3.06 -14.30 -1.37
N ILE A 345 3.19 -13.01 -1.05
CA ILE A 345 2.41 -11.93 -1.69
C ILE A 345 2.77 -11.85 -3.18
N LEU A 346 4.05 -11.88 -3.53
CA LEU A 346 4.50 -11.86 -4.94
C LEU A 346 4.02 -13.08 -5.72
N GLN A 347 4.21 -14.28 -5.17
CA GLN A 347 3.79 -15.53 -5.81
C GLN A 347 2.28 -15.57 -6.04
N THR A 348 1.48 -15.20 -5.03
CA THR A 348 0.02 -15.17 -5.18
C THR A 348 -0.41 -14.15 -6.22
N SER A 349 0.23 -12.97 -6.26
CA SER A 349 -0.06 -11.94 -7.28
C SER A 349 0.26 -12.41 -8.70
N MET A 350 1.42 -13.05 -8.90
CA MET A 350 1.81 -13.64 -10.18
C MET A 350 0.86 -14.78 -10.60
N ALA A 351 0.40 -15.60 -9.64
CA ALA A 351 -0.59 -16.64 -9.91
C ALA A 351 -1.93 -16.06 -10.38
N TYR A 352 -2.42 -15.00 -9.72
CA TYR A 352 -3.63 -14.29 -10.17
C TYR A 352 -3.46 -13.71 -11.57
N LEU A 353 -2.29 -13.13 -11.89
CA LEU A 353 -2.03 -12.59 -13.23
C LEU A 353 -1.99 -13.66 -14.29
N ASN A 354 -1.34 -14.79 -14.02
CA ASN A 354 -1.30 -15.91 -14.96
C ASN A 354 -2.71 -16.45 -15.21
N LEU A 355 -3.55 -16.53 -14.16
CA LEU A 355 -4.94 -16.97 -14.30
C LEU A 355 -5.77 -15.98 -15.12
N LEU A 356 -5.65 -14.68 -14.85
CA LEU A 356 -6.35 -13.64 -15.62
C LEU A 356 -5.89 -13.61 -17.09
N ARG A 357 -4.59 -13.80 -17.33
CA ARG A 357 -4.03 -13.88 -18.68
C ARG A 357 -4.54 -15.10 -19.43
N GLU A 358 -4.58 -16.27 -18.78
CA GLU A 358 -5.09 -17.50 -19.38
C GLU A 358 -6.56 -17.37 -19.76
N VAL A 359 -7.39 -16.79 -18.88
CA VAL A 359 -8.81 -16.52 -19.17
C VAL A 359 -8.93 -15.56 -20.35
N SER A 360 -8.17 -14.46 -20.36
CA SER A 360 -8.17 -13.51 -21.47
C SER A 360 -7.68 -14.09 -22.79
N SER A 361 -6.77 -15.08 -22.77
CA SER A 361 -6.25 -15.72 -23.99
C SER A 361 -7.14 -16.83 -24.54
N ARG A 362 -8.07 -17.35 -23.73
CA ARG A 362 -9.06 -18.36 -24.16
C ARG A 362 -10.30 -17.74 -24.82
N ASP A 363 -10.51 -16.44 -24.61
CA ASP A 363 -11.60 -15.66 -25.19
C ASP A 363 -11.19 -14.91 -26.48
N MET A 364 -9.95 -15.10 -26.96
CA MET A 364 -9.47 -14.76 -28.32
C MET A 364 -9.39 -16.03 -29.16
#